data_AF-A0A962T0Y9-F1
#
_entry.id   AF-A0A962T0Y9-F1
#
_cell.length_a   1.000
_cell.length_b   1.000
_cell.length_c   1.000
_cell.angle_alpha   90.00
_cell.angle_beta   90.00
_cell.angle_gamma   90.00
#
_symmetry.space_group_name_H-M   'P 1'
#
loop_
_entity.id
_entity.type
_entity.pdbx_description
1 polymer ?
#
loop_
_entity_poly.entity_id
_entity_poly.type
_entity_poly.pdbx_seq_one_letter_code
_entity_poly.pdbx_strand_id
1 'polypeptide(L)'
;MPLLDIFLLRPQACIHACENRRAPLWITAFIIMIGVTYGILIALLQRSLGGELQGIPITGIPFWVLALGNILPGILIVIMIHIGIMLVAWLMAKAVGGPGLLALLYRGAGYLLPLLLPALPAIAFMVATTTTTAHSAGPLPWLYLALAIVGAALFFAGLYQIFRVTQNFQPSRALFAAVLFIAFSASILSMA
;
A
#
# COMPACT_ATOMS: atom_id res chain seq x y z
N MET A 1 -6.32 -1.95 -21.27
CA MET A 1 -4.91 -1.70 -20.90
C MET A 1 -4.82 -1.98 -19.41
N PRO A 2 -3.97 -2.92 -18.95
CA PRO A 2 -4.07 -3.45 -17.58
C PRO A 2 -4.03 -2.34 -16.51
N LEU A 3 -3.25 -1.28 -16.70
CA LEU A 3 -3.20 -0.13 -15.78
C LEU A 3 -4.54 0.62 -15.68
N LEU A 4 -5.15 0.97 -16.81
CA LEU A 4 -6.45 1.66 -16.80
C LEU A 4 -7.54 0.77 -16.22
N ASP A 5 -7.49 -0.54 -16.50
CA ASP A 5 -8.43 -1.50 -15.93
C ASP A 5 -8.24 -1.68 -14.42
N ILE A 6 -7.02 -1.51 -13.88
CA ILE A 6 -6.75 -1.47 -12.43
C ILE A 6 -7.43 -0.24 -11.80
N PHE A 7 -7.19 0.96 -12.33
CA PHE A 7 -7.75 2.21 -11.77
C PHE A 7 -9.28 2.30 -11.92
N LEU A 8 -9.84 1.65 -12.93
CA LEU A 8 -11.28 1.51 -13.11
C LEU A 8 -11.89 0.30 -12.35
N LEU A 9 -11.08 -0.41 -11.55
CA LEU A 9 -11.49 -1.56 -10.75
C LEU A 9 -12.22 -2.65 -11.55
N ARG A 10 -11.79 -2.82 -12.81
CA ARG A 10 -12.39 -3.75 -13.75
C ARG A 10 -11.89 -5.18 -13.48
N PRO A 11 -12.78 -6.20 -13.48
CA PRO A 11 -12.39 -7.60 -13.23
C PRO A 11 -11.29 -8.11 -14.17
N GLN A 12 -11.21 -7.56 -15.39
CA GLN A 12 -10.19 -7.89 -16.39
C GLN A 12 -8.76 -7.71 -15.87
N ALA A 13 -8.51 -6.71 -15.02
CA ALA A 13 -7.20 -6.51 -14.41
C ALA A 13 -6.83 -7.67 -13.46
N CYS A 14 -7.78 -8.15 -12.65
CA CYS A 14 -7.59 -9.29 -11.77
C CYS A 14 -7.40 -10.60 -12.55
N ILE A 15 -8.19 -10.80 -13.60
CA ILE A 15 -8.05 -11.97 -14.50
C ILE A 15 -6.66 -11.97 -15.14
N HIS A 16 -6.23 -10.83 -15.66
CA HIS A 16 -4.88 -10.66 -16.22
C HIS A 16 -3.79 -11.00 -15.21
N ALA A 17 -3.93 -10.54 -13.96
CA ALA A 17 -2.98 -10.84 -12.89
C ALA A 17 -2.89 -12.35 -12.63
N CYS A 18 -4.01 -13.08 -12.68
CA CYS A 18 -4.07 -14.51 -12.43
C CYS A 18 -3.52 -15.35 -13.59
N GLU A 19 -3.90 -15.02 -14.82
CA GLU A 19 -3.67 -15.86 -16.00
C GLU A 19 -2.37 -15.54 -16.74
N ASN A 20 -1.90 -14.29 -16.69
CA ASN A 20 -0.73 -13.90 -17.46
C ASN A 20 0.57 -14.42 -16.80
N ARG A 21 1.38 -15.15 -17.59
CA ARG A 21 2.73 -15.61 -17.19
C ARG A 21 3.67 -14.46 -16.80
N ARG A 22 3.48 -13.27 -17.37
CA ARG A 22 4.30 -12.07 -17.06
C ARG A 22 3.80 -11.29 -15.85
N ALA A 23 2.67 -11.66 -15.23
CA ALA A 23 2.12 -10.95 -14.08
C ALA A 23 3.12 -10.75 -12.91
N PRO A 24 4.00 -11.72 -12.58
CA PRO A 24 5.01 -11.52 -11.55
C PRO A 24 5.95 -10.34 -11.81
N LEU A 25 6.33 -10.09 -13.08
CA LEU A 25 7.19 -8.95 -13.44
C LEU A 25 6.49 -7.61 -13.14
N TRP A 26 5.18 -7.53 -13.41
CA TRP A 26 4.38 -6.34 -13.09
C TRP A 26 4.27 -6.11 -11.59
N ILE A 27 4.09 -7.18 -10.81
CA ILE A 27 4.01 -7.09 -9.34
C ILE A 27 5.34 -6.57 -8.79
N THR A 28 6.47 -7.12 -9.23
CA THR A 28 7.79 -6.63 -8.84
C THR A 28 7.98 -5.16 -9.21
N ALA A 29 7.57 -4.76 -10.43
CA ALA A 29 7.63 -3.37 -10.84
C ALA A 29 6.76 -2.46 -9.97
N PHE A 30 5.55 -2.89 -9.59
CA PHE A 30 4.67 -2.13 -8.69
C PHE A 30 5.25 -2.02 -7.28
N ILE A 31 5.82 -3.10 -6.73
CA ILE A 31 6.50 -3.07 -5.42
C ILE A 31 7.62 -2.04 -5.43
N ILE A 32 8.49 -2.10 -6.45
CA ILE A 32 9.62 -1.17 -6.58
C ILE A 32 9.10 0.26 -6.76
N MET A 33 8.13 0.48 -7.65
CA MET A 33 7.57 1.79 -7.94
C MET A 33 6.95 2.43 -6.68
N ILE A 34 6.13 1.70 -5.93
CA ILE A 34 5.54 2.20 -4.68
C ILE A 34 6.62 2.47 -3.64
N GLY A 35 7.58 1.56 -3.47
CA GLY A 35 8.65 1.71 -2.48
C GLY A 35 9.56 2.91 -2.76
N VAL A 36 9.94 3.09 -4.02
CA VAL A 36 10.73 4.24 -4.48
C VAL A 36 9.94 5.54 -4.28
N THR A 37 8.68 5.58 -4.73
CA THR A 37 7.83 6.77 -4.60
C THR A 37 7.65 7.16 -3.13
N TYR A 38 7.37 6.18 -2.27
CA TYR A 38 7.25 6.37 -0.83
C TYR A 38 8.55 6.90 -0.20
N GLY A 39 9.70 6.29 -0.52
CA GLY A 39 11.00 6.73 0.00
C GLY A 39 11.38 8.14 -0.44
N ILE A 40 11.13 8.49 -1.70
CA ILE A 40 11.35 9.85 -2.21
C ILE A 40 10.43 10.86 -1.50
N LEU A 41 9.16 10.52 -1.30
CA LEU A 41 8.23 11.39 -0.57
C LEU A 41 8.70 11.63 0.87
N ILE A 42 9.17 10.60 1.59
CA ILE A 42 9.75 10.77 2.92
C ILE A 42 10.95 11.73 2.87
N ALA A 43 11.89 11.52 1.96
CA ALA A 43 13.08 12.35 1.86
C ALA A 43 12.74 13.82 1.56
N LEU A 44 11.78 14.07 0.67
CA LEU A 44 11.27 15.41 0.38
C LEU A 44 10.63 16.04 1.61
N LEU A 45 9.81 15.28 2.34
CA LEU A 45 9.10 15.77 3.51
C LEU A 45 10.06 16.04 4.67
N GLN A 46 11.00 15.14 4.96
CA GLN A 46 12.09 15.35 5.92
C GLN A 46 12.89 16.61 5.58
N ARG A 47 13.25 16.82 4.30
CA ARG A 47 13.96 18.02 3.86
C ARG A 47 13.14 19.29 4.04
N SER A 48 11.83 19.23 3.80
CA SER A 48 10.91 20.37 3.93
C SER A 48 10.61 20.73 5.38
N LEU A 49 10.50 19.73 6.27
CA LEU A 49 10.25 19.91 7.70
C LEU A 49 11.51 20.39 8.43
N GLY A 50 12.69 20.02 7.94
CA GLY A 50 13.98 20.38 8.55
C GLY A 50 14.23 19.62 9.85
N GLY A 51 15.01 20.23 10.75
CA GLY A 51 15.46 19.57 11.99
C GLY A 51 16.65 18.65 11.77
N GLU A 52 16.79 17.67 12.65
CA GLU A 52 17.89 16.71 12.65
C GLU A 52 17.37 15.28 12.45
N LEU A 53 18.18 14.47 11.78
CA LEU A 53 18.01 13.03 11.64
C LEU A 53 19.15 12.36 12.42
N GLN A 54 18.84 11.70 13.53
CA GLN A 54 19.85 11.06 14.40
C GLN A 54 20.99 12.00 14.84
N GLY A 55 20.68 13.27 15.13
CA GLY A 55 21.66 14.30 15.53
C GLY A 55 22.41 14.97 14.38
N ILE A 56 22.10 14.63 13.12
CA ILE A 56 22.68 15.28 11.94
C ILE A 56 21.64 16.25 11.34
N PRO A 57 21.96 17.55 11.20
CA PRO A 57 21.08 18.50 10.54
C PRO A 57 20.74 18.06 9.11
N ILE A 58 19.45 17.95 8.81
CA ILE A 58 18.98 17.46 7.50
C ILE A 58 19.45 18.37 6.36
N THR A 59 19.64 19.67 6.62
CA THR A 59 20.18 20.66 5.67
C THR A 59 21.59 20.30 5.20
N GLY A 60 22.40 19.67 6.06
CA GLY A 60 23.77 19.23 5.79
C GLY A 60 23.86 17.89 5.05
N ILE A 61 22.78 17.12 4.97
CA ILE A 61 22.75 15.84 4.25
C ILE A 61 22.44 16.11 2.76
N PRO A 62 23.27 15.64 1.80
CA PRO A 62 22.95 15.73 0.38
C PRO A 62 21.64 15.02 0.07
N PHE A 63 20.77 15.64 -0.74
CA PHE A 63 19.43 15.11 -1.00
C PHE A 63 19.44 13.70 -1.59
N TRP A 64 20.39 13.37 -2.46
CA TRP A 64 20.49 12.03 -3.04
C TRP A 64 20.82 10.95 -1.99
N VAL A 65 21.60 11.28 -0.95
CA VAL A 65 21.88 10.38 0.18
C VAL A 65 20.61 10.16 0.99
N LEU A 66 19.89 11.25 1.28
CA LEU A 66 18.62 11.20 2.02
C LEU A 66 17.56 10.40 1.26
N ALA A 67 17.44 10.60 -0.06
CA ALA A 67 16.53 9.87 -0.92
C ALA A 67 16.87 8.38 -0.99
N LEU A 68 18.14 8.04 -1.27
CA LEU A 68 18.57 6.65 -1.35
C LEU A 68 18.39 5.93 0.00
N GLY A 69 18.70 6.61 1.11
CA GLY A 69 18.51 6.10 2.46
C GLY A 69 17.06 5.79 2.82
N ASN A 70 16.08 6.46 2.18
CA ASN A 70 14.66 6.17 2.36
C ASN A 70 14.09 5.22 1.29
N ILE A 71 14.63 5.19 0.07
CA ILE A 71 14.16 4.31 -1.01
C ILE A 71 14.33 2.84 -0.64
N LEU A 72 15.51 2.43 -0.14
CA LEU A 72 15.77 1.02 0.15
C LEU A 72 14.86 0.48 1.26
N PRO A 73 14.73 1.15 2.43
CA PRO A 73 13.72 0.80 3.42
C PRO A 73 12.30 0.88 2.88
N GLY A 74 12.00 1.86 2.01
CA GLY A 74 10.69 2.00 1.38
C GLY A 74 10.28 0.77 0.57
N ILE A 75 11.18 0.23 -0.25
CA ILE A 75 10.95 -1.02 -0.98
C ILE A 75 10.74 -2.20 -0.02
N LEU A 76 11.57 -2.31 1.02
CA LEU A 76 11.44 -3.38 2.02
C LEU A 76 10.10 -3.31 2.76
N ILE A 77 9.68 -2.12 3.19
CA ILE A 77 8.39 -1.88 3.83
C ILE A 77 7.24 -2.30 2.92
N VAL A 78 7.29 -1.95 1.63
CA VAL A 78 6.25 -2.37 0.68
C VAL A 78 6.21 -3.89 0.51
N ILE A 79 7.36 -4.57 0.48
CA ILE A 79 7.40 -6.04 0.47
C ILE A 79 6.73 -6.62 1.71
N MET A 80 7.09 -6.12 2.90
CA MET A 80 6.52 -6.59 4.17
C MET A 80 5.01 -6.33 4.27
N ILE A 81 4.57 -5.12 3.90
CA ILE A 81 3.15 -4.76 3.84
C ILE A 81 2.41 -5.65 2.85
N HIS A 82 2.98 -5.88 1.66
CA HIS A 82 2.36 -6.73 0.65
C HIS A 82 2.18 -8.17 1.15
N ILE A 83 3.19 -8.74 1.82
CA ILE A 83 3.10 -10.04 2.48
C ILE A 83 2.03 -10.03 3.57
N GLY A 84 2.00 -9.01 4.42
CA GLY A 84 1.01 -8.86 5.48
C GLY A 84 -0.42 -8.78 4.95
N ILE A 85 -0.68 -7.89 3.98
CA ILE A 85 -1.96 -7.79 3.25
C ILE A 85 -2.36 -9.15 2.69
N MET A 86 -1.40 -9.87 2.11
CA MET A 86 -1.66 -11.17 1.50
C MET A 86 -2.08 -12.23 2.51
N LEU A 87 -1.40 -12.30 3.64
CA LEU A 87 -1.73 -13.22 4.72
C LEU A 87 -3.11 -12.92 5.29
N VAL A 88 -3.40 -11.64 5.57
CA VAL A 88 -4.72 -11.23 6.09
C VAL A 88 -5.81 -11.54 5.08
N ALA A 89 -5.64 -11.18 3.80
CA ALA A 89 -6.62 -11.47 2.76
C ALA A 89 -6.88 -12.97 2.62
N TRP A 90 -5.84 -13.81 2.70
CA TRP A 90 -5.97 -15.25 2.68
C TRP A 90 -6.72 -15.81 3.90
N LEU A 91 -6.39 -15.33 5.11
CA LEU A 91 -7.09 -15.69 6.33
C LEU A 91 -8.58 -15.32 6.25
N MET A 92 -8.92 -14.14 5.75
CA MET A 92 -10.32 -13.73 5.55
C MET A 92 -11.01 -14.62 4.53
N ALA A 93 -10.36 -14.95 3.42
CA ALA A 93 -10.90 -15.88 2.43
C ALA A 93 -11.19 -17.26 3.05
N LYS A 94 -10.30 -17.78 3.90
CA LYS A 94 -10.52 -19.04 4.63
C LYS A 94 -11.64 -18.93 5.66
N ALA A 95 -11.68 -17.83 6.42
CA ALA A 95 -12.66 -17.60 7.48
C ALA A 95 -14.09 -17.57 6.94
N VAL A 96 -14.30 -17.02 5.74
CA VAL A 96 -15.62 -17.01 5.10
C VAL A 96 -15.94 -18.29 4.32
N GLY A 97 -15.16 -19.37 4.50
CA GLY A 97 -15.38 -20.69 3.88
C GLY A 97 -14.89 -20.82 2.44
N GLY A 98 -13.88 -20.03 2.04
CA GLY A 98 -13.36 -20.04 0.69
C GLY A 98 -12.29 -21.10 0.40
N PRO A 99 -11.97 -21.29 -0.90
CA PRO A 99 -10.97 -22.26 -1.32
C PRO A 99 -9.57 -21.91 -0.80
N GLY A 100 -9.29 -20.62 -0.55
CA GLY A 100 -8.02 -20.17 0.03
C GLY A 100 -6.87 -20.24 -0.97
N LEU A 101 -7.14 -19.87 -2.22
CA LEU A 101 -6.17 -19.93 -3.32
C LEU A 101 -5.11 -18.82 -3.18
N LEU A 102 -4.12 -19.07 -2.31
CA LEU A 102 -3.09 -18.11 -1.91
C LEU A 102 -2.30 -17.56 -3.09
N ALA A 103 -1.92 -18.39 -4.06
CA ALA A 103 -1.15 -17.95 -5.23
C ALA A 103 -1.92 -16.96 -6.11
N LEU A 104 -3.24 -17.13 -6.24
CA LEU A 104 -4.09 -16.22 -7.01
C LEU A 104 -4.32 -14.91 -6.25
N LEU A 105 -4.52 -14.99 -4.94
CA LEU A 105 -4.57 -13.81 -4.07
C LEU A 105 -3.28 -13.01 -4.17
N TYR A 106 -2.11 -13.68 -4.16
CA TYR A 106 -0.79 -13.03 -4.25
C TYR A 106 -0.71 -12.18 -5.50
N ARG A 107 -1.08 -12.80 -6.64
CA ARG A 107 -1.07 -12.12 -7.92
C ARG A 107 -2.05 -10.95 -7.98
N GLY A 108 -3.29 -11.17 -7.51
CA GLY A 108 -4.31 -10.14 -7.49
C GLY A 108 -3.93 -8.96 -6.60
N ALA A 109 -3.50 -9.22 -5.36
CA ALA A 109 -3.18 -8.20 -4.38
C ALA A 109 -1.99 -7.33 -4.83
N GLY A 110 -1.03 -7.92 -5.57
CA GLY A 110 0.08 -7.16 -6.15
C GLY A 110 -0.39 -6.10 -7.14
N TYR A 111 -1.50 -6.35 -7.84
CA TYR A 111 -2.11 -5.39 -8.77
C TYR A 111 -2.90 -4.28 -8.07
N LEU A 112 -3.15 -4.39 -6.76
CA LEU A 112 -3.74 -3.30 -5.98
C LEU A 112 -2.71 -2.28 -5.51
N LEU A 113 -1.42 -2.60 -5.54
CA LEU A 113 -0.37 -1.71 -5.05
C LEU A 113 -0.42 -0.29 -5.67
N PRO A 114 -0.63 -0.12 -6.99
CA PRO A 114 -0.79 1.21 -7.59
C PRO A 114 -1.97 2.02 -7.05
N LEU A 115 -3.02 1.36 -6.55
CA LEU A 115 -4.19 2.04 -5.97
C LEU A 115 -3.89 2.71 -4.63
N LEU A 116 -2.76 2.35 -3.99
CA LEU A 116 -2.29 2.98 -2.76
C LEU A 116 -1.44 4.23 -3.00
N LEU A 117 -1.09 4.56 -4.26
CA LEU A 117 -0.35 5.79 -4.59
C LEU A 117 -0.95 7.06 -3.96
N PRO A 118 -2.27 7.29 -4.01
CA PRO A 118 -2.87 8.47 -3.37
C PRO A 118 -2.66 8.51 -1.86
N ALA A 119 -2.51 7.36 -1.18
CA ALA A 119 -2.33 7.34 0.27
C ALA A 119 -0.88 7.64 0.72
N LEU A 120 0.09 7.52 -0.18
CA LEU A 120 1.51 7.66 0.17
C LEU A 120 1.89 9.02 0.80
N PRO A 121 1.37 10.18 0.35
CA PRO A 121 1.71 11.47 0.98
C PRO A 121 1.36 11.53 2.46
N ALA A 122 0.21 10.97 2.87
CA ALA A 122 -0.18 10.96 4.28
C ALA A 122 0.74 10.06 5.11
N ILE A 123 1.03 8.86 4.61
CA ILE A 123 1.89 7.88 5.28
C ILE A 123 3.32 8.45 5.39
N ALA A 124 3.85 9.00 4.30
CA ALA A 124 5.19 9.60 4.26
C ALA A 124 5.29 10.81 5.19
N PHE A 125 4.24 11.64 5.29
CA PHE A 125 4.21 12.77 6.21
C PHE A 125 4.28 12.29 7.66
N MET A 126 3.41 11.35 8.06
CA MET A 126 3.43 10.80 9.42
C MET A 126 4.81 10.25 9.80
N VAL A 127 5.46 9.53 8.89
CA VAL A 127 6.81 8.99 9.11
C VAL A 127 7.88 10.09 9.16
N ALA A 128 7.83 11.08 8.27
CA ALA A 128 8.78 12.19 8.29
C ALA A 128 8.67 12.99 9.59
N THR A 129 7.46 13.20 10.11
CA THR A 129 7.24 13.92 11.37
C THR A 129 7.71 13.16 12.62
N THR A 130 7.71 11.82 12.60
CA THR A 130 8.17 11.01 13.75
C THR A 130 9.67 10.71 13.72
N THR A 131 10.30 10.80 12.54
CA THR A 131 11.73 10.48 12.36
C THR A 131 12.65 11.69 12.46
N THR A 132 12.10 12.90 12.41
CA THR A 132 12.86 14.16 12.51
C THR A 132 12.59 14.85 13.83
N THR A 133 13.57 15.59 14.34
CA THR A 133 13.41 16.40 15.57
C THR A 133 12.80 17.78 15.30
N ALA A 134 12.16 17.98 14.15
CA ALA A 134 11.55 19.25 13.80
C ALA A 134 10.42 19.61 14.76
N HIS A 135 10.61 20.64 15.59
CA HIS A 135 9.65 21.08 16.60
C HIS A 135 8.40 21.77 16.02
N SER A 136 8.32 21.92 14.70
CA SER A 136 7.29 22.70 13.99
C SER A 136 6.52 21.90 12.95
N ALA A 137 6.57 20.57 13.00
CA ALA A 137 5.71 19.75 12.16
C ALA A 137 4.23 20.06 12.47
N GLY A 138 3.59 20.80 11.57
CA GLY A 138 2.16 21.13 11.67
C GLY A 138 1.27 19.88 11.55
N PRO A 139 -0.05 20.03 11.71
CA PRO A 139 -0.98 18.91 11.58
C PRO A 139 -0.94 18.32 10.16
N LEU A 140 -1.36 17.06 10.03
CA LEU A 140 -1.50 16.38 8.73
C LEU A 140 -2.33 17.24 7.76
N PRO A 141 -1.80 17.61 6.58
CA PRO A 141 -2.55 18.40 5.62
C PRO A 141 -3.85 17.72 5.17
N TRP A 142 -4.94 18.47 5.11
CA TRP A 142 -6.26 17.94 4.69
C TRP A 142 -6.25 17.26 3.32
N LEU A 143 -5.45 17.77 2.39
CA LEU A 143 -5.28 17.15 1.08
C LEU A 143 -4.68 15.74 1.19
N TYR A 144 -3.69 15.55 2.07
CA TYR A 144 -3.07 14.24 2.26
C TYR A 144 -4.05 13.26 2.88
N LEU A 145 -4.85 13.71 3.85
CA LEU A 145 -5.92 12.91 4.44
C LEU A 145 -6.97 12.51 3.41
N ALA A 146 -7.43 13.45 2.57
CA ALA A 146 -8.40 13.15 1.52
C ALA A 146 -7.87 12.11 0.52
N LEU A 147 -6.61 12.26 0.09
CA LEU A 147 -5.97 11.29 -0.81
C LEU A 147 -5.78 9.92 -0.15
N ALA A 148 -5.50 9.87 1.16
CA ALA A 148 -5.45 8.62 1.92
C ALA A 148 -6.81 7.91 1.97
N ILE A 149 -7.90 8.65 2.18
CA ILE A 149 -9.26 8.10 2.14
C ILE A 149 -9.56 7.54 0.74
N VAL A 150 -9.21 8.26 -0.32
CA VAL A 150 -9.40 7.80 -1.71
C VAL A 150 -8.58 6.53 -1.98
N GLY A 151 -7.30 6.50 -1.61
CA GLY A 151 -6.44 5.33 -1.78
C GLY A 151 -6.96 4.10 -1.04
N ALA A 152 -7.40 4.28 0.21
CA ALA A 152 -8.01 3.22 1.01
C ALA A 152 -9.31 2.70 0.36
N ALA A 153 -10.19 3.60 -0.09
CA ALA A 153 -11.44 3.22 -0.76
C ALA A 153 -11.18 2.42 -2.05
N LEU A 154 -10.24 2.87 -2.89
CA LEU A 154 -9.84 2.15 -4.10
C LEU A 154 -9.27 0.77 -3.77
N PHE A 155 -8.41 0.68 -2.76
CA PHE A 155 -7.83 -0.58 -2.32
C PHE A 155 -8.90 -1.57 -1.84
N PHE A 156 -9.84 -1.14 -1.00
CA PHE A 156 -10.90 -2.01 -0.49
C PHE A 156 -11.88 -2.45 -1.58
N ALA A 157 -12.25 -1.55 -2.48
CA ALA A 157 -13.06 -1.89 -3.65
C ALA A 157 -12.33 -2.87 -4.58
N GLY A 158 -11.02 -2.71 -4.76
CA GLY A 158 -10.18 -3.66 -5.48
C GLY A 158 -10.08 -5.03 -4.79
N LEU A 159 -9.96 -5.06 -3.46
CA LEU A 159 -9.93 -6.28 -2.66
C LEU A 159 -11.23 -7.07 -2.80
N TYR A 160 -12.37 -6.38 -2.80
CA TYR A 160 -13.67 -6.98 -3.10
C TYR A 160 -13.66 -7.68 -4.47
N GLN A 161 -13.15 -7.04 -5.52
CA GLN A 161 -13.06 -7.64 -6.85
C GLN A 161 -12.12 -8.85 -6.88
N ILE A 162 -10.99 -8.77 -6.18
CA ILE A 162 -10.05 -9.89 -6.07
C ILE A 162 -10.70 -11.09 -5.41
N PHE A 163 -11.47 -10.91 -4.32
CA PHE A 163 -12.16 -12.04 -3.70
C PHE A 163 -13.17 -12.67 -4.65
N ARG A 164 -13.90 -11.88 -5.43
CA ARG A 164 -14.83 -12.40 -6.44
C ARG A 164 -14.12 -13.22 -7.51
N VAL A 165 -13.03 -12.71 -8.06
CA VAL A 165 -12.31 -13.35 -9.18
C VAL A 165 -11.48 -14.53 -8.70
N THR A 166 -10.70 -14.38 -7.64
CA THR A 166 -9.72 -15.39 -7.21
C THR A 166 -10.32 -16.49 -6.33
N GLN A 167 -11.34 -16.17 -5.54
CA GLN A 167 -11.97 -17.14 -4.64
C GLN A 167 -13.34 -17.62 -5.13
N ASN A 168 -13.79 -17.14 -6.29
CA ASN A 168 -15.11 -17.40 -6.85
C ASN A 168 -16.25 -17.10 -5.85
N PHE A 169 -16.11 -16.02 -5.09
CA PHE A 169 -17.11 -15.63 -4.11
C PHE A 169 -18.31 -14.96 -4.76
N GLN A 170 -19.49 -15.29 -4.23
CA GLN A 170 -20.69 -14.48 -4.42
C GLN A 170 -20.49 -13.06 -3.85
N PRO A 171 -21.19 -12.05 -4.36
CA PRO A 171 -21.04 -10.65 -3.93
C PRO A 171 -21.10 -10.44 -2.41
N SER A 172 -22.04 -11.09 -1.72
CA SER A 172 -22.20 -10.96 -0.27
C SER A 172 -20.99 -11.50 0.51
N ARG A 173 -20.47 -12.67 0.12
CA ARG A 173 -19.28 -13.28 0.74
C ARG A 173 -18.01 -12.48 0.48
N ALA A 174 -17.85 -11.93 -0.72
CA ALA A 174 -16.73 -11.05 -1.05
C ALA A 174 -16.77 -9.75 -0.24
N LEU A 175 -17.95 -9.15 -0.08
CA LEU A 175 -18.14 -7.98 0.76
C LEU A 175 -17.81 -8.29 2.22
N PHE A 176 -18.32 -9.41 2.74
CA PHE A 176 -18.06 -9.82 4.12
C PHE A 176 -16.56 -10.07 4.38
N ALA A 177 -15.86 -10.73 3.46
CA ALA A 177 -14.41 -10.93 3.55
C ALA A 177 -13.62 -9.61 3.53
N ALA A 178 -14.02 -8.65 2.69
CA ALA A 178 -13.40 -7.33 2.64
C ALA A 178 -13.67 -6.52 3.92
N VAL A 179 -14.88 -6.59 4.47
CA VAL A 179 -15.22 -5.94 5.75
C VAL A 179 -14.43 -6.56 6.91
N LEU A 180 -14.30 -7.89 6.95
CA LEU A 180 -13.47 -8.56 7.94
C LEU A 180 -12.00 -8.16 7.82
N PHE A 181 -11.48 -8.00 6.60
CA PHE A 181 -10.13 -7.48 6.38
C PHE A 181 -9.96 -6.09 7.01
N ILE A 182 -10.90 -5.18 6.75
CA ILE A 182 -10.88 -3.82 7.30
C ILE A 182 -10.94 -3.86 8.84
N ALA A 183 -11.88 -4.61 9.39
CA ALA A 183 -12.06 -4.72 10.84
C ALA A 183 -10.81 -5.31 11.51
N PHE A 184 -10.19 -6.33 10.91
CA PHE A 184 -8.96 -6.93 11.41
C PHE A 184 -7.78 -5.95 11.34
N SER A 185 -7.58 -5.25 10.22
CA SER A 185 -6.54 -4.23 10.08
C SER A 185 -6.72 -3.08 11.07
N ALA A 186 -7.95 -2.62 11.28
CA ALA A 186 -8.27 -1.60 12.27
C ALA A 186 -8.02 -2.08 13.70
N SER A 187 -8.29 -3.36 13.98
CA SER A 187 -8.06 -3.96 15.30
C SER A 187 -6.55 -4.05 15.60
N ILE A 188 -5.73 -4.45 14.63
CA ILE A 188 -4.27 -4.41 14.76
C ILE A 188 -3.79 -2.99 15.07
N LEU A 189 -4.30 -2.00 14.34
CA LEU A 189 -3.91 -0.61 14.56
C LEU A 189 -4.31 -0.10 15.95
N SER A 190 -5.46 -0.52 16.48
CA SER A 190 -5.93 -0.12 17.81
C SER A 190 -5.12 -0.72 18.98
N MET A 191 -4.34 -1.76 18.71
CA MET A 191 -3.48 -2.42 19.70
C MET A 191 -2.04 -1.92 19.67
N ALA A 192 -1.66 -1.15 18.64
CA ALA A 192 -0.34 -0.57 18.44
C ALA A 192 -0.26 0.83 19.04
#